data_AF-A0A8H5XGC4-F1
#
_entry.id   AF-A0A8H5XGC4-F1
#
_cell.length_a   1.000
_cell.length_b   1.000
_cell.length_c   1.000
_cell.angle_alpha   90.00
_cell.angle_beta   90.00
_cell.angle_gamma   90.00
#
_symmetry.space_group_name_H-M   'P 1'
#
loop_
_entity.id
_entity.type
_entity.pdbx_description
1 polymer ?
#
loop_
_entity_poly.entity_id
_entity_poly.type
_entity_poly.pdbx_seq_one_letter_code
_entity_poly.pdbx_strand_id
1 'polypeptide(L)'
;MAHQQGYPQQQQQMQPANNDRGAFPGGTYSIAHRDTNAVLNVDLQQGAMVRSKSGAMIHMSGSIELAGKSKFSLGKLFTGGNLYESTYAGPGRVALGPTLFGDIITLHVDGHQSWTIGRDAFLASTSEVSKKRETQGIGKALFSGEDLFVFRIEGQGIMWLTSFGAVDRLDLRPGEEHIVDNGHLVAWSCKYSIEKAGGGAMTGMKTGEGLVCRFTGPGSVYVQTRNMDEFQSFIKATVGA
;
A
#
# COMPACT_ATOMS: atom_id res chain seq x y z
N MET A 1 31.51 16.31 39.14
CA MET A 1 31.74 15.96 37.72
C MET A 1 30.59 15.07 37.29
N ALA A 2 29.53 15.67 36.73
CA ALA A 2 28.35 14.96 36.29
C ALA A 2 28.50 14.64 34.79
N HIS A 3 28.53 13.36 34.44
CA HIS A 3 28.56 12.90 33.07
C HIS A 3 27.19 13.13 32.43
N GLN A 4 27.10 14.14 31.54
CA GLN A 4 26.01 14.26 30.58
C GLN A 4 26.11 13.11 29.57
N GLN A 5 25.22 12.11 29.70
CA GLN A 5 24.98 11.14 28.65
C GLN A 5 24.30 11.86 27.49
N GLY A 6 25.04 12.05 26.40
CA GLY A 6 24.50 12.59 25.16
C GLY A 6 23.46 11.65 24.56
N TYR A 7 22.27 12.19 24.28
CA TYR A 7 21.27 11.52 23.47
C TYR A 7 21.85 11.21 22.08
N PRO A 8 21.61 10.02 21.49
CA PRO A 8 21.96 9.79 20.10
C PRO A 8 21.22 10.80 19.23
N GLN A 9 21.98 11.45 18.34
CA GLN A 9 21.47 12.44 17.40
C GLN A 9 20.27 11.86 16.65
N GLN A 10 19.14 12.57 16.71
CA GLN A 10 17.96 12.30 15.91
C GLN A 10 18.41 12.08 14.47
N GLN A 11 18.26 10.85 13.99
CA GLN A 11 18.35 10.56 12.57
C GLN A 11 17.41 11.54 11.90
N GLN A 12 17.95 12.44 11.07
CA GLN A 12 17.16 13.23 10.16
C GLN A 12 16.25 12.25 9.44
N GLN A 13 14.95 12.28 9.78
CA GLN A 13 13.91 11.64 9.00
C GLN A 13 14.10 12.20 7.60
N MET A 14 14.69 11.39 6.73
CA MET A 14 14.73 11.69 5.31
C MET A 14 13.28 11.76 4.91
N GLN A 15 12.78 12.99 4.70
CA GLN A 15 11.54 13.20 3.98
C GLN A 15 11.61 12.31 2.74
N PRO A 16 10.59 11.47 2.47
CA PRO A 16 10.65 10.60 1.31
C PRO A 16 10.98 11.47 0.10
N ALA A 17 12.00 11.09 -0.67
CA ALA A 17 12.35 11.78 -1.90
C ALA A 17 11.06 11.98 -2.69
N ASN A 18 10.68 13.24 -2.96
CA ASN A 18 9.38 13.61 -3.53
C ASN A 18 9.21 12.99 -4.94
N ASN A 19 8.75 11.74 -4.98
CA ASN A 19 8.30 11.01 -6.17
C ASN A 19 6.86 11.42 -6.54
N ASP A 20 6.54 12.69 -6.34
CA ASP A 20 5.21 13.25 -6.56
C ASP A 20 4.94 13.49 -8.02
N ARG A 21 5.95 13.32 -8.89
CA ARG A 21 5.80 13.37 -10.33
C ARG A 21 6.73 12.35 -10.96
N GLY A 22 6.30 11.78 -12.06
CA GLY A 22 7.14 10.89 -12.84
C GLY A 22 6.49 10.50 -14.16
N ALA A 23 7.20 9.66 -14.91
CA ALA A 23 6.76 9.15 -16.20
C ALA A 23 6.85 7.63 -16.21
N PHE A 24 6.05 7.02 -17.08
CA PHE A 24 6.10 5.59 -17.39
C PHE A 24 5.80 5.41 -18.88
N PRO A 25 6.10 4.24 -19.47
CA PRO A 25 5.72 3.97 -20.85
C PRO A 25 4.21 4.20 -21.07
N GLY A 26 3.88 5.18 -21.91
CA GLY A 26 2.50 5.55 -22.22
C GLY A 26 1.89 6.67 -21.36
N GLY A 27 2.63 7.31 -20.44
CA GLY A 27 2.05 8.39 -19.67
C GLY A 27 2.96 9.09 -18.65
N THR A 28 2.34 10.00 -17.89
CA THR A 28 2.94 10.67 -16.73
C THR A 28 1.99 10.63 -15.55
N TYR A 29 2.51 10.86 -14.36
CA TYR A 29 1.68 10.99 -13.17
C TYR A 29 2.13 12.15 -12.29
N SER A 30 1.20 12.63 -11.46
CA SER A 30 1.51 13.50 -10.34
C SER A 30 0.63 13.21 -9.13
N ILE A 31 1.16 13.44 -7.93
CA ILE A 31 0.44 13.36 -6.65
C ILE A 31 0.26 14.79 -6.14
N ALA A 32 -0.99 15.19 -5.90
CA ALA A 32 -1.37 16.50 -5.40
C ALA A 32 -2.04 16.38 -4.03
N HIS A 33 -2.18 17.50 -3.30
CA HIS A 33 -2.96 17.58 -2.04
C HIS A 33 -2.48 16.67 -0.90
N ARG A 34 -1.18 16.33 -0.86
CA ARG A 34 -0.60 15.52 0.23
C ARG A 34 -0.78 16.12 1.63
N ASP A 35 -0.91 17.44 1.72
CA ASP A 35 -1.14 18.19 2.96
C ASP A 35 -2.49 17.88 3.62
N THR A 36 -3.43 17.32 2.87
CA THR A 36 -4.81 17.07 3.31
C THR A 36 -5.26 15.66 2.94
N ASN A 37 -5.56 15.42 1.66
CA ASN A 37 -5.95 14.12 1.11
C ASN A 37 -5.39 13.99 -0.30
N ALA A 38 -4.42 13.10 -0.46
CA ALA A 38 -3.66 12.99 -1.68
C ALA A 38 -4.53 12.55 -2.87
N VAL A 39 -4.24 13.10 -4.06
CA VAL A 39 -4.87 12.73 -5.33
C VAL A 39 -3.80 12.34 -6.32
N LEU A 40 -3.95 11.16 -6.92
CA LEU A 40 -3.12 10.69 -8.02
C LEU A 40 -3.75 11.13 -9.35
N ASN A 41 -3.05 11.99 -10.08
CA ASN A 41 -3.36 12.33 -11.47
C ASN A 41 -2.49 11.49 -12.39
N VAL A 42 -3.11 10.77 -13.33
CA VAL A 42 -2.42 10.00 -14.36
C VAL A 42 -2.83 10.52 -15.73
N ASP A 43 -1.86 10.98 -16.51
CA ASP A 43 -2.03 11.40 -17.90
C ASP A 43 -1.61 10.28 -18.83
N LEU A 44 -2.56 9.75 -19.60
CA LEU A 44 -2.39 8.63 -20.51
C LEU A 44 -2.32 9.10 -21.96
N GLN A 45 -1.38 8.53 -22.70
CA GLN A 45 -1.32 8.63 -24.16
C GLN A 45 -2.36 7.70 -24.80
N GLN A 46 -2.63 7.88 -26.10
CA GLN A 46 -3.55 7.02 -26.86
C GLN A 46 -3.13 5.54 -26.74
N GLY A 47 -4.06 4.67 -26.34
CA GLY A 47 -3.81 3.24 -26.19
C GLY A 47 -3.04 2.81 -24.94
N ALA A 48 -2.53 3.76 -24.14
CA ALA A 48 -1.96 3.45 -22.84
C ALA A 48 -3.06 3.13 -21.83
N MET A 49 -2.74 2.31 -20.83
CA MET A 49 -3.71 1.85 -19.83
C MET A 49 -3.15 1.97 -18.41
N VAL A 50 -4.03 2.24 -17.46
CA VAL A 50 -3.77 2.15 -16.02
C VAL A 50 -4.90 1.37 -15.35
N ARG A 51 -4.56 0.59 -14.33
CA ARG A 51 -5.54 -0.11 -13.47
C ARG A 51 -5.64 0.60 -12.13
N SER A 52 -6.82 0.62 -11.54
CA SER A 52 -7.04 1.10 -10.18
C SER A 52 -7.94 0.20 -9.37
N LYS A 53 -7.95 0.39 -8.05
CA LYS A 53 -9.01 -0.08 -7.17
C LYS A 53 -10.34 0.47 -7.67
N SER A 54 -11.36 -0.38 -7.74
CA SER A 54 -12.72 0.04 -8.12
C SER A 54 -13.25 1.09 -7.15
N GLY A 55 -13.89 2.14 -7.70
CA GLY A 55 -14.42 3.26 -6.91
C GLY A 55 -13.40 4.34 -6.54
N ALA A 56 -12.12 4.19 -6.90
CA ALA A 56 -11.10 5.20 -6.61
C ALA A 56 -11.17 6.45 -7.52
N MET A 57 -11.94 6.41 -8.62
CA MET A 57 -12.03 7.54 -9.57
C MET A 57 -12.72 8.74 -8.96
N ILE A 58 -12.06 9.90 -9.04
CA ILE A 58 -12.62 11.20 -8.70
C ILE A 58 -13.22 11.84 -9.96
N HIS A 59 -12.40 12.00 -11.01
CA HIS A 59 -12.82 12.51 -12.31
C HIS A 59 -11.89 12.00 -13.41
N MET A 60 -12.34 12.07 -14.66
CA MET A 60 -11.52 11.72 -15.83
C MET A 60 -11.87 12.62 -17.02
N SER A 61 -10.95 12.78 -17.97
CA SER A 61 -11.23 13.40 -19.26
C SER A 61 -12.30 12.59 -20.01
N GLY A 62 -13.16 13.26 -20.79
CA GLY A 62 -14.21 12.59 -21.57
C GLY A 62 -13.69 11.64 -22.67
N SER A 63 -12.40 11.72 -22.99
CA SER A 63 -11.70 10.83 -23.93
C SER A 63 -11.14 9.55 -23.29
N ILE A 64 -11.17 9.43 -21.95
CA ILE A 64 -10.77 8.21 -21.26
C ILE A 64 -11.87 7.15 -21.43
N GLU A 65 -11.46 5.96 -21.89
CA GLU A 65 -12.35 4.81 -21.98
C GLU A 65 -12.22 3.91 -20.74
N LEU A 66 -13.34 3.56 -20.12
CA LEU A 66 -13.39 2.56 -19.06
C LEU A 66 -13.59 1.17 -19.67
N ALA A 67 -12.58 0.30 -19.55
CA ALA A 67 -12.68 -1.06 -20.07
C ALA A 67 -13.77 -1.83 -19.29
N GLY A 68 -14.78 -2.34 -20.01
CA GLY A 68 -15.92 -3.06 -19.43
C GLY A 68 -17.29 -2.41 -19.65
N LYS A 69 -17.36 -1.13 -20.06
CA LYS A 69 -18.64 -0.48 -20.43
C LYS A 69 -18.80 -0.17 -21.92
N SER A 70 -17.71 -0.16 -22.70
CA SER A 70 -17.77 0.13 -24.13
C SER A 70 -17.53 -1.13 -24.97
N LYS A 71 -18.16 -1.17 -26.15
CA LYS A 71 -18.21 -2.26 -27.15
C LYS A 71 -16.85 -2.59 -27.79
N PHE A 72 -15.75 -2.46 -27.05
CA PHE A 72 -14.47 -2.96 -27.50
C PHE A 72 -14.49 -4.47 -27.34
N SER A 73 -14.34 -5.18 -28.46
CA SER A 73 -14.22 -6.64 -28.53
C SER A 73 -13.11 -7.11 -27.58
N LEU A 74 -13.50 -7.51 -26.37
CA LEU A 74 -12.58 -7.90 -25.29
C LEU A 74 -12.89 -9.31 -24.80
N GLY A 75 -13.23 -10.22 -25.72
CA GLY A 75 -13.45 -11.64 -25.46
C GLY A 75 -12.24 -12.40 -24.87
N LYS A 76 -11.13 -11.72 -24.57
CA LYS A 76 -9.92 -12.28 -23.93
C LYS A 76 -9.36 -11.50 -22.74
N LEU A 77 -9.86 -10.30 -22.42
CA LEU A 77 -9.39 -9.54 -21.24
C LEU A 77 -10.36 -9.66 -20.05
N PHE A 78 -11.57 -10.21 -20.28
CA PHE A 78 -12.55 -10.50 -19.22
C PHE A 78 -12.56 -11.96 -18.74
N THR A 79 -11.64 -12.81 -19.20
CA THR A 79 -11.49 -14.17 -18.67
C THR A 79 -10.66 -14.13 -17.39
N GLY A 80 -11.24 -13.62 -16.30
CA GLY A 80 -10.63 -13.65 -14.96
C GLY A 80 -10.36 -12.30 -14.29
N GLY A 81 -10.93 -11.19 -14.78
CA GLY A 81 -10.74 -9.88 -14.16
C GLY A 81 -11.23 -9.84 -12.71
N ASN A 82 -10.34 -9.45 -11.78
CA ASN A 82 -10.68 -9.23 -10.38
C ASN A 82 -11.84 -8.21 -10.31
N LEU A 83 -12.98 -8.60 -9.73
CA LEU A 83 -14.18 -7.74 -9.54
C LEU A 83 -13.90 -6.41 -8.79
N TYR A 84 -12.69 -6.26 -8.25
CA TYR A 84 -12.25 -5.16 -7.40
C TYR A 84 -11.32 -4.15 -8.10
N GLU A 85 -11.11 -4.29 -9.41
CA GLU A 85 -10.26 -3.37 -10.19
C GLU A 85 -10.97 -2.77 -11.41
N SER A 86 -10.59 -1.55 -11.77
CA SER A 86 -11.07 -0.80 -12.94
C SER A 86 -9.89 -0.47 -13.86
N THR A 87 -10.10 -0.52 -15.17
CA THR A 87 -9.06 -0.21 -16.17
C THR A 87 -9.46 1.00 -17.01
N TYR A 88 -8.57 1.98 -17.09
CA TYR A 88 -8.75 3.21 -17.86
C TYR A 88 -7.79 3.21 -19.05
N ALA A 89 -8.29 3.44 -20.25
CA ALA A 89 -7.52 3.55 -21.47
C ALA A 89 -7.52 5.00 -21.98
N GLY A 90 -6.33 5.48 -22.34
CA GLY A 90 -6.09 6.82 -22.86
C GLY A 90 -6.63 7.04 -24.28
N PRO A 91 -6.65 8.31 -24.73
CA PRO A 91 -5.86 9.41 -24.18
C PRO A 91 -6.63 10.27 -23.18
N GLY A 92 -5.91 10.93 -22.27
CA GLY A 92 -6.47 11.91 -21.33
C GLY A 92 -6.01 11.70 -19.90
N ARG A 93 -6.63 12.43 -18.97
CA ARG A 93 -6.32 12.34 -17.54
C ARG A 93 -7.34 11.50 -16.80
N VAL A 94 -6.89 10.70 -15.85
CA VAL A 94 -7.71 10.14 -14.77
C VAL A 94 -7.16 10.60 -13.42
N ALA A 95 -8.05 11.08 -12.55
CA ALA A 95 -7.74 11.44 -11.17
C ALA A 95 -8.31 10.36 -10.23
N LEU A 96 -7.45 9.81 -9.38
CA LEU A 96 -7.73 8.72 -8.46
C LEU A 96 -7.45 9.16 -7.02
N GLY A 97 -8.32 8.76 -6.09
CA GLY A 97 -8.20 9.08 -4.66
C GLY A 97 -8.18 7.84 -3.77
N PRO A 98 -7.45 7.89 -2.64
CA PRO A 98 -7.62 7.00 -1.50
C PRO A 98 -9.09 6.83 -1.10
N THR A 99 -9.46 5.64 -0.63
CA THR A 99 -10.79 5.40 -0.05
C THR A 99 -10.96 6.11 1.29
N LEU A 100 -9.88 6.18 2.07
CA LEU A 100 -9.83 6.83 3.37
C LEU A 100 -8.91 8.04 3.34
N PHE A 101 -8.97 8.86 4.38
CA PHE A 101 -8.02 9.94 4.57
C PHE A 101 -6.60 9.39 4.68
N GLY A 102 -5.70 9.87 3.85
CA GLY A 102 -4.35 9.34 3.83
C GLY A 102 -3.53 9.88 2.68
N ASP A 103 -2.43 9.19 2.44
CA ASP A 103 -1.41 9.60 1.50
C ASP A 103 -1.17 8.51 0.44
N ILE A 104 -0.41 8.87 -0.60
CA ILE A 104 -0.11 7.99 -1.73
C ILE A 104 1.38 7.70 -1.80
N ILE A 105 1.74 6.42 -1.83
CA ILE A 105 3.13 5.97 -1.99
C ILE A 105 3.34 5.57 -3.44
N THR A 106 4.38 6.10 -4.08
CA THR A 106 4.79 5.63 -5.41
C THR A 106 5.86 4.56 -5.28
N LEU A 107 5.54 3.34 -5.72
CA LEU A 107 6.44 2.21 -5.75
C LEU A 107 6.87 1.91 -7.19
N HIS A 108 8.18 1.98 -7.45
CA HIS A 108 8.74 1.52 -8.71
C HIS A 108 9.03 0.03 -8.60
N VAL A 109 8.43 -0.75 -9.50
CA VAL A 109 8.56 -2.20 -9.56
C VAL A 109 9.48 -2.52 -10.73
N ASP A 110 10.65 -3.08 -10.47
CA ASP A 110 11.67 -3.38 -11.48
C ASP A 110 11.90 -4.89 -11.69
N GLY A 111 11.25 -5.72 -10.89
CA GLY A 111 11.42 -7.18 -10.90
C GLY A 111 12.67 -7.69 -10.16
N HIS A 112 13.54 -6.79 -9.67
CA HIS A 112 14.73 -7.16 -8.89
C HIS A 112 14.43 -7.18 -7.39
N GLN A 113 13.62 -6.24 -6.91
CA GLN A 113 13.19 -6.17 -5.52
C GLN A 113 11.79 -6.78 -5.37
N SER A 114 11.65 -7.80 -4.51
CA SER A 114 10.35 -8.35 -4.17
C SER A 114 9.63 -7.45 -3.17
N TRP A 115 8.41 -7.03 -3.52
CA TRP A 115 7.55 -6.24 -2.64
C TRP A 115 6.35 -7.05 -2.18
N THR A 116 5.96 -6.85 -0.94
CA THR A 116 4.71 -7.30 -0.36
C THR A 116 3.90 -6.08 0.05
N ILE A 117 2.58 -6.11 -0.13
CA ILE A 117 1.66 -5.06 0.30
C ILE A 117 0.54 -5.63 1.16
N GLY A 118 0.04 -4.81 2.08
CA GLY A 118 -1.16 -5.12 2.88
C GLY A 118 -2.42 -5.20 2.03
N ARG A 119 -3.48 -5.81 2.59
CA ARG A 119 -4.79 -6.02 1.95
C ARG A 119 -5.33 -4.78 1.24
N ASP A 120 -5.34 -3.65 1.95
CA ASP A 120 -6.05 -2.44 1.54
C ASP A 120 -5.14 -1.37 0.94
N ALA A 121 -3.86 -1.68 0.77
CA ALA A 121 -2.84 -0.74 0.32
C ALA A 121 -2.91 -0.41 -1.18
N PHE A 122 -3.53 -1.26 -2.01
CA PHE A 122 -3.53 -1.04 -3.47
C PHE A 122 -4.44 0.13 -3.88
N LEU A 123 -3.88 1.12 -4.58
CA LEU A 123 -4.64 2.19 -5.24
C LEU A 123 -4.66 2.03 -6.76
N ALA A 124 -3.50 1.95 -7.41
CA ALA A 124 -3.39 1.86 -8.86
C ALA A 124 -2.08 1.22 -9.33
N SER A 125 -2.02 0.76 -10.58
CA SER A 125 -0.78 0.33 -11.20
C SER A 125 -0.78 0.43 -12.72
N THR A 126 0.41 0.51 -13.30
CA THR A 126 0.62 0.30 -14.74
C THR A 126 0.30 -1.16 -15.13
N SER A 127 -0.07 -1.39 -16.39
CA SER A 127 -0.58 -2.68 -16.89
C SER A 127 0.30 -3.90 -16.61
N GLU A 128 1.63 -3.72 -16.62
CA GLU A 128 2.59 -4.81 -16.44
C GLU A 128 2.87 -5.16 -14.97
N VAL A 129 2.31 -4.41 -14.00
CA VAL A 129 2.47 -4.71 -12.57
C VAL A 129 1.22 -5.36 -12.02
N SER A 130 1.35 -6.58 -11.52
CA SER A 130 0.27 -7.37 -10.93
C SER A 130 0.50 -7.66 -9.44
N LYS A 131 -0.57 -8.06 -8.74
CA LYS A 131 -0.50 -8.48 -7.34
C LYS A 131 -1.11 -9.88 -7.20
N LYS A 132 -0.42 -10.75 -6.45
CA LYS A 132 -0.84 -12.13 -6.22
C LYS A 132 -1.05 -12.36 -4.73
N ARG A 133 -2.20 -12.89 -4.35
CA ARG A 133 -2.50 -13.19 -2.94
C ARG A 133 -1.48 -14.22 -2.44
N GLU A 134 -0.83 -13.91 -1.33
CA GLU A 134 0.03 -14.86 -0.65
C GLU A 134 -0.85 -15.77 0.21
N THR A 135 -0.88 -17.06 -0.13
CA THR A 135 -1.66 -18.09 0.59
C THR A 135 -0.79 -19.08 1.35
N GLN A 136 0.52 -19.10 1.07
CA GLN A 136 1.49 -20.00 1.70
C GLN A 136 2.09 -19.33 2.95
N GLY A 137 2.17 -20.05 4.09
CA GLY A 137 2.86 -19.60 5.31
C GLY A 137 2.00 -18.92 6.38
N ILE A 138 0.82 -18.40 6.04
CA ILE A 138 -0.10 -17.73 7.00
C ILE A 138 -0.90 -18.74 7.84
N GLY A 139 -0.91 -20.03 7.46
CA GLY A 139 -1.63 -21.12 8.15
C GLY A 139 -1.32 -21.29 9.65
N LYS A 140 -0.23 -20.71 10.17
CA LYS A 140 0.09 -20.71 11.61
C LYS A 140 -0.39 -19.46 12.36
N ALA A 141 -0.70 -18.36 11.67
CA ALA A 141 -1.20 -17.11 12.27
C ALA A 141 -2.73 -17.10 12.47
N LEU A 142 -3.46 -17.91 11.69
CA LEU A 142 -4.91 -18.12 11.73
C LEU A 142 -5.48 -18.61 13.08
N PHE A 143 -4.64 -18.94 14.07
CA PHE A 143 -5.07 -19.38 15.41
C PHE A 143 -5.34 -18.23 16.40
N SER A 144 -5.41 -16.98 15.92
CA SER A 144 -5.66 -15.79 16.77
C SER A 144 -6.92 -15.00 16.41
N GLY A 145 -7.64 -15.34 15.34
CA GLY A 145 -8.80 -14.58 14.85
C GLY A 145 -8.46 -13.32 14.02
N GLU A 146 -7.17 -12.96 13.93
CA GLU A 146 -6.65 -11.89 13.07
C GLU A 146 -5.96 -12.50 11.84
N ASP A 147 -6.50 -12.23 10.65
CA ASP A 147 -5.98 -12.72 9.37
C ASP A 147 -5.07 -11.70 8.71
N LEU A 148 -3.75 -11.88 8.81
CA LEU A 148 -2.80 -11.14 7.98
C LEU A 148 -2.92 -11.61 6.53
N PHE A 149 -3.61 -10.81 5.73
CA PHE A 149 -3.80 -11.02 4.31
C PHE A 149 -2.91 -10.04 3.53
N VAL A 150 -2.04 -10.58 2.69
CA VAL A 150 -1.04 -9.80 1.95
C VAL A 150 -0.98 -10.21 0.49
N PHE A 151 -0.43 -9.32 -0.33
CA PHE A 151 -0.16 -9.59 -1.74
C PHE A 151 1.32 -9.42 -2.06
N ARG A 152 1.85 -10.35 -2.86
CA ARG A 152 3.15 -10.20 -3.52
C ARG A 152 2.97 -9.42 -4.81
N ILE A 153 3.89 -8.49 -5.06
CA ILE A 153 3.92 -7.69 -6.29
C ILE A 153 4.85 -8.35 -7.30
N GLU A 154 4.39 -8.44 -8.54
CA GLU A 154 5.11 -9.05 -9.66
C GLU A 154 5.06 -8.13 -10.90
N GLY A 155 6.06 -8.24 -11.77
CA GLY A 155 6.13 -7.51 -13.04
C GLY A 155 7.05 -6.29 -13.00
N GLN A 156 6.82 -5.34 -13.90
CA GLN A 156 7.65 -4.14 -14.05
C GLN A 156 6.78 -2.91 -14.33
N GLY A 157 7.07 -1.78 -13.70
CA GLY A 157 6.36 -0.51 -13.90
C GLY A 157 6.18 0.25 -12.59
N ILE A 158 5.01 0.87 -12.42
CA ILE A 158 4.69 1.68 -11.24
C ILE A 158 3.44 1.13 -10.57
N MET A 159 3.50 1.04 -9.25
CA MET A 159 2.35 0.81 -8.39
C MET A 159 2.19 1.99 -7.44
N TRP A 160 0.99 2.54 -7.38
CA TRP A 160 0.61 3.53 -6.38
C TRP A 160 -0.17 2.83 -5.28
N LEU A 161 0.25 3.07 -4.05
CA LEU A 161 -0.39 2.55 -2.85
C LEU A 161 -1.07 3.69 -2.10
N THR A 162 -2.08 3.35 -1.30
CA THR A 162 -2.78 4.26 -0.40
C THR A 162 -2.54 3.84 1.05
N SER A 163 -2.48 4.82 1.95
CA SER A 163 -2.47 4.62 3.40
C SER A 163 -3.75 5.10 4.07
N PHE A 164 -3.93 4.76 5.35
CA PHE A 164 -4.82 5.48 6.26
C PHE A 164 -3.99 6.37 7.20
N GLY A 165 -4.12 7.68 7.07
CA GLY A 165 -3.23 8.66 7.69
C GLY A 165 -1.91 8.85 6.93
N ALA A 166 -0.96 9.56 7.56
CA ALA A 166 0.39 9.78 7.03
C ALA A 166 1.19 8.46 6.93
N VAL A 167 2.28 8.49 6.16
CA VAL A 167 3.17 7.35 5.91
C VAL A 167 4.57 7.63 6.47
N ASP A 168 5.10 6.67 7.24
CA ASP A 168 6.51 6.62 7.59
C ASP A 168 7.22 5.52 6.77
N ARG A 169 8.45 5.82 6.35
CA ARG A 169 9.33 4.86 5.67
C ARG A 169 10.49 4.49 6.58
N LEU A 170 10.63 3.20 6.85
CA LEU A 170 11.71 2.62 7.64
C LEU A 170 12.65 1.87 6.70
N ASP A 171 13.86 2.39 6.50
CA ASP A 171 14.90 1.72 5.71
C ASP A 171 15.83 0.94 6.64
N LEU A 172 15.74 -0.39 6.59
CA LEU A 172 16.48 -1.31 7.46
C LEU A 172 17.78 -1.75 6.80
N ARG A 173 18.89 -1.60 7.53
CA ARG A 173 20.21 -2.11 7.12
C ARG A 173 20.26 -3.64 7.24
N PRO A 174 21.23 -4.31 6.59
CA PRO A 174 21.41 -5.76 6.79
C PRO A 174 21.50 -6.14 8.26
N GLY A 175 20.59 -7.02 8.72
CA GLY A 175 20.53 -7.49 10.11
C GLY A 175 19.85 -6.53 11.11
N GLU A 176 19.44 -5.34 10.68
CA GLU A 176 18.63 -4.44 11.51
C GLU A 176 17.20 -4.99 11.64
N GLU A 177 16.67 -4.99 12.86
CA GLU A 177 15.31 -5.45 13.15
C GLU A 177 14.39 -4.31 13.53
N HIS A 178 13.13 -4.43 13.12
CA HIS A 178 12.05 -3.53 13.55
C HIS A 178 10.76 -4.31 13.75
N ILE A 179 9.97 -3.95 14.76
CA ILE A 179 8.68 -4.59 15.05
C ILE A 179 7.59 -3.59 14.74
N VAL A 180 6.58 -3.99 13.98
CA VAL A 180 5.45 -3.14 13.59
C VAL A 180 4.14 -3.88 13.86
N ASP A 181 3.16 -3.17 14.41
CA ASP A 181 1.77 -3.64 14.48
C ASP A 181 1.24 -3.96 13.07
N ASN A 182 0.58 -5.11 12.94
CA ASN A 182 0.06 -5.60 11.68
C ASN A 182 -0.94 -4.64 10.99
N GLY A 183 -1.79 -3.96 11.74
CA GLY A 183 -2.81 -3.02 11.23
C GLY A 183 -2.23 -1.71 10.69
N HIS A 184 -0.93 -1.47 10.89
CA HIS A 184 -0.20 -0.32 10.39
C HIS A 184 0.64 -0.62 9.13
N LEU A 185 0.63 -1.86 8.62
CA LEU A 185 1.46 -2.24 7.48
C LEU A 185 0.84 -1.83 6.13
N VAL A 186 1.63 -1.10 5.32
CA VAL A 186 1.26 -0.74 3.95
C VAL A 186 2.03 -1.58 2.94
N ALA A 187 3.36 -1.55 2.99
CA ALA A 187 4.22 -2.28 2.05
C ALA A 187 5.61 -2.55 2.62
N TRP A 188 6.27 -3.62 2.19
CA TRP A 188 7.63 -3.93 2.61
C TRP A 188 8.39 -4.76 1.57
N SER A 189 9.71 -4.68 1.63
CA SER A 189 10.62 -5.44 0.76
C SER A 189 11.60 -6.33 1.51
N CYS A 190 11.60 -6.30 2.85
CA CYS A 190 12.51 -7.06 3.69
C CYS A 190 11.88 -8.37 4.18
N LYS A 191 12.68 -9.21 4.83
CA LYS A 191 12.19 -10.44 5.44
C LYS A 191 11.30 -10.09 6.63
N TYR A 192 10.29 -10.92 6.89
CA TYR A 192 9.42 -10.74 8.06
C TYR A 192 8.94 -12.07 8.65
N SER A 193 8.62 -12.04 9.94
CA SER A 193 7.92 -13.09 10.67
C SER A 193 6.76 -12.52 11.47
N ILE A 194 5.66 -13.26 11.52
CA ILE A 194 4.48 -12.90 12.33
C ILE A 194 4.68 -13.42 13.75
N GLU A 195 4.51 -12.56 14.74
CA GLU A 195 4.64 -12.86 16.16
C GLU A 195 3.40 -12.36 16.93
N LYS A 196 3.02 -13.03 18.03
CA LYS A 196 2.09 -12.43 18.99
C LYS A 196 2.83 -11.37 19.78
N ALA A 197 2.24 -10.19 19.95
CA ALA A 197 2.81 -9.15 20.80
C ALA A 197 3.11 -9.72 22.20
N GLY A 198 4.35 -9.57 22.68
CA GLY A 198 4.74 -9.96 24.04
C GLY A 198 5.13 -11.42 24.27
N GLY A 199 5.54 -12.17 23.24
CA GLY A 199 6.35 -13.39 23.38
C GLY A 199 5.78 -14.46 24.33
N GLY A 200 4.61 -15.00 24.03
CA GLY A 200 4.01 -16.07 24.83
C GLY A 200 2.53 -16.29 24.52
N ALA A 201 2.00 -17.46 24.87
CA ALA A 201 0.61 -17.86 24.58
C ALA A 201 -0.46 -17.01 25.29
N MET A 202 -0.09 -16.00 26.11
CA MET A 202 -1.02 -15.30 27.00
C MET A 202 -0.90 -13.76 27.04
N THR A 203 -0.09 -13.12 26.19
CA THR A 203 0.24 -11.68 26.37
C THR A 203 -0.42 -10.71 25.38
N GLY A 204 -0.83 -11.14 24.18
CA GLY A 204 -1.43 -10.25 23.17
C GLY A 204 -2.70 -9.52 23.64
N MET A 205 -3.49 -10.13 24.52
CA MET A 205 -4.67 -9.48 25.13
C MET A 205 -4.33 -8.43 26.20
N LYS A 206 -3.11 -8.43 26.75
CA LYS A 206 -2.71 -7.49 27.82
C LYS A 206 -2.04 -6.23 27.29
N THR A 207 -1.45 -6.28 26.10
CA THR A 207 -0.82 -5.11 25.46
C THR A 207 -1.81 -4.30 24.63
N GLY A 208 -2.90 -4.92 24.14
CA GLY A 208 -3.85 -4.28 23.22
C GLY A 208 -3.43 -4.30 21.75
N GLU A 209 -2.16 -4.61 21.46
CA GLU A 209 -1.50 -4.54 20.15
C GLU A 209 -1.61 -5.81 19.27
N GLY A 210 -2.45 -6.80 19.65
CA GLY A 210 -2.73 -7.97 18.81
C GLY A 210 -1.52 -8.72 18.24
N LEU A 211 -1.54 -8.98 16.92
CA LEU A 211 -0.43 -9.53 16.12
C LEU A 211 0.54 -8.44 15.64
N VAL A 212 1.85 -8.71 15.76
CA VAL A 212 2.92 -7.87 15.23
C VAL A 212 3.74 -8.60 14.17
N CYS A 213 4.39 -7.84 13.30
CA CYS A 213 5.38 -8.35 12.36
C CYS A 213 6.78 -7.87 12.75
N ARG A 214 7.72 -8.81 12.88
CA ARG A 214 9.15 -8.52 13.00
C ARG A 214 9.76 -8.51 11.62
N PHE A 215 10.41 -7.42 11.26
CA PHE A 215 11.13 -7.23 10.01
C PHE A 215 12.62 -7.30 10.24
N THR A 216 13.36 -7.90 9.31
CA THR A 216 14.82 -7.95 9.33
C THR A 216 15.36 -7.49 7.98
N GLY A 217 16.21 -6.46 7.99
CA GLY A 217 16.82 -5.90 6.79
C GLY A 217 17.81 -6.85 6.10
N PRO A 218 18.21 -6.53 4.85
CA PRO A 218 18.01 -5.24 4.21
C PRO A 218 16.63 -5.08 3.56
N GLY A 219 16.14 -3.83 3.50
CA GLY A 219 14.94 -3.45 2.76
C GLY A 219 14.17 -2.32 3.42
N SER A 220 13.00 -2.00 2.89
CA SER A 220 12.16 -0.93 3.42
C SER A 220 10.83 -1.47 3.95
N VAL A 221 10.27 -0.80 4.95
CA VAL A 221 8.90 -0.98 5.45
C VAL A 221 8.19 0.37 5.40
N TYR A 222 7.03 0.41 4.77
CA TYR A 222 6.11 1.55 4.76
C TYR A 222 4.99 1.28 5.75
N VAL A 223 4.84 2.18 6.71
CA VAL A 223 3.84 2.09 7.76
C VAL A 223 2.92 3.30 7.72
N GLN A 224 1.66 3.09 8.06
CA GLN A 224 0.65 4.16 8.13
C GLN A 224 0.40 4.57 9.57
N THR A 225 -0.04 5.81 9.81
CA THR A 225 -0.22 6.37 11.17
C THR A 225 -1.59 6.09 11.81
N ARG A 226 -2.48 5.40 11.10
CA ARG A 226 -3.81 5.02 11.60
C ARG A 226 -4.12 3.56 11.28
N ASN A 227 -4.82 2.90 12.18
CA ASN A 227 -5.26 1.52 12.02
C ASN A 227 -6.75 1.49 11.64
N MET A 228 -7.06 0.78 10.55
CA MET A 228 -8.44 0.65 10.06
C MET A 228 -9.32 -0.15 11.03
N ASP A 229 -8.79 -1.22 11.62
CA ASP A 229 -9.55 -2.10 12.51
C ASP A 229 -9.90 -1.40 13.82
N GLU A 230 -8.97 -0.59 14.35
CA GLU A 230 -9.23 0.28 15.49
C GLU A 230 -10.29 1.34 15.18
N PHE A 231 -10.18 1.99 14.01
CA PHE A 231 -11.16 2.98 13.58
C PHE A 231 -12.55 2.36 13.39
N GLN A 232 -12.63 1.18 12.77
CA GLN A 232 -13.88 0.44 12.64
C GLN A 232 -14.47 0.09 14.01
N SER A 233 -13.63 -0.34 14.96
CA SER A 233 -14.05 -0.67 16.33
C SER A 233 -14.59 0.57 17.05
N PHE A 234 -13.91 1.72 16.92
CA PHE A 234 -14.37 2.99 17.46
C PHE A 234 -15.73 3.42 16.88
N ILE A 235 -15.90 3.32 15.56
CA ILE A 235 -17.17 3.65 14.90
C ILE A 235 -18.31 2.73 15.38
N LYS A 236 -18.08 1.41 15.44
CA LYS A 236 -19.09 0.45 15.94
C LYS A 236 -19.51 0.77 17.37
N ALA A 237 -18.54 1.02 18.25
CA ALA A 237 -18.80 1.37 19.65
C ALA A 237 -19.61 2.68 19.79
N THR A 238 -19.41 3.63 18.87
CA THR A 238 -20.07 4.94 18.91
C THR A 238 -21.47 4.91 18.30
N VAL A 239 -21.65 4.18 17.20
CA VAL A 239 -22.89 4.18 16.40
C VAL A 239 -23.86 3.05 16.79
N GLY A 240 -23.42 2.09 17.61
CA GLY A 240 -24.27 1.01 18.13
C GLY A 240 -24.65 -0.03 17.08
N ALA A 241 -23.71 -0.35 16.18
CA ALA A 241 -23.88 -1.35 15.13
C ALA A 241 -23.18 -2.68 15.47
#